data_AF-A0A0V0QUB4-F1
#
_entry.id   AF-A0A0V0QUB4-F1
#
_cell.length_a   1.000
_cell.length_b   1.000
_cell.length_c   1.000
_cell.angle_alpha   90.00
_cell.angle_beta   90.00
_cell.angle_gamma   90.00
#
_symmetry.space_group_name_H-M   'P 1'
#
loop_
_entity.id
_entity.type
_entity.pdbx_description
1 polymer ?
#
loop_
_entity_poly.entity_id
_entity_poly.type
_entity_poly.pdbx_seq_one_letter_code
_entity_poly.pdbx_strand_id
1 'polypeptide(L)'
;MSDRLSDNLSSLDDDMVPDKDKITKQEVFSNDNLDSLDDDELNNDDINVKKEANIKKETYLKDELDSEISNNGDKLDDLSELSDDYEKGVKQPVKVDYDNDELSDDYANENQERERKKNNKKKEKRRRQIDRENKQPRMSEKENQQIQQEKFGDDEAEELMNKMQEAFDSDIKSQKRNQPYIKKILLCNDILNKLNNSYVRKSFSEDQGLSELNRWFKQAYKDNSLTLIKKIIKIIQKMDMSSDNISTSALVKDLARIRHQIVHNTHQNSLLDKDAETSIVSIVDSWAPLFIRNRYEQDNEYQDMEDDLKGEAIGDDQY
;
A
#
# COMPACT_ATOMS: atom_id res chain seq x y z
N MET A 1 -3.83 80.90 6.13
CA MET A 1 -4.06 81.22 4.71
C MET A 1 -3.92 79.89 3.97
N SER A 2 -4.89 78.99 4.07
CA SER A 2 -6.23 79.00 3.46
C SER A 2 -6.17 78.88 1.94
N ASP A 3 -6.65 77.73 1.49
CA ASP A 3 -7.59 77.55 0.39
C ASP A 3 -7.10 77.29 -1.05
N ARG A 4 -7.45 76.06 -1.46
CA ARG A 4 -8.20 75.71 -2.68
C ARG A 4 -7.43 75.63 -3.99
N LEU A 5 -7.19 74.38 -4.42
CA LEU A 5 -7.44 73.95 -5.79
C LEU A 5 -8.11 72.57 -5.76
N SER A 6 -9.43 72.60 -5.93
CA SER A 6 -10.30 71.49 -6.27
C SER A 6 -10.41 71.35 -7.79
N ASP A 7 -10.98 70.23 -8.22
CA ASP A 7 -11.69 70.02 -9.48
C ASP A 7 -10.88 69.50 -10.68
N ASN A 8 -10.89 68.18 -10.82
CA ASN A 8 -11.09 67.55 -12.13
C ASN A 8 -11.72 66.15 -11.94
N LEU A 9 -13.05 66.17 -11.77
CA LEU A 9 -13.94 65.03 -11.99
C LEU A 9 -14.55 65.22 -13.38
N SER A 10 -14.12 64.41 -14.35
CA SER A 10 -14.85 64.23 -15.60
C SER A 10 -15.40 62.80 -15.64
N SER A 11 -16.72 62.75 -15.56
CA SER A 11 -17.63 61.64 -15.81
C SER A 11 -17.34 60.89 -17.11
N LEU A 12 -17.33 59.56 -17.04
CA LEU A 12 -17.57 58.67 -18.18
C LEU A 12 -18.59 57.61 -17.73
N ASP A 13 -19.86 58.00 -17.79
CA ASP A 13 -20.98 57.08 -17.99
C ASP A 13 -21.26 57.07 -19.50
N ASP A 14 -21.32 55.89 -20.11
CA ASP A 14 -22.45 55.44 -20.94
C ASP A 14 -22.06 54.21 -21.78
N ASP A 15 -22.82 53.14 -21.53
CA ASP A 15 -23.46 52.27 -22.52
C ASP A 15 -22.60 51.64 -23.63
N MET A 16 -22.14 50.42 -23.37
CA MET A 16 -22.06 49.40 -24.42
C MET A 16 -22.62 48.06 -23.96
N VAL A 17 -23.92 47.88 -24.21
CA VAL A 17 -24.59 46.59 -24.29
C VAL A 17 -24.19 45.94 -25.62
N PRO A 18 -23.56 44.75 -25.65
CA PRO A 18 -23.35 44.04 -26.90
C PRO A 18 -24.60 43.25 -27.28
N ASP A 19 -25.13 43.60 -28.45
CA ASP A 19 -26.18 42.91 -29.18
C ASP A 19 -25.99 41.39 -29.21
N LYS A 20 -27.01 40.69 -28.69
CA LYS A 20 -27.27 39.29 -29.01
C LYS A 20 -28.08 39.28 -30.29
N ASP A 21 -27.42 39.03 -31.42
CA ASP A 21 -27.95 38.27 -32.57
C ASP A 21 -27.05 38.52 -33.79
N LYS A 22 -26.17 37.55 -34.08
CA LYS A 22 -25.77 37.27 -35.46
C LYS A 22 -25.21 35.86 -35.61
N ILE A 23 -26.07 35.07 -36.23
CA ILE A 23 -25.85 33.76 -36.82
C ILE A 23 -24.97 33.92 -38.06
N THR A 24 -23.86 33.18 -38.14
CA THR A 24 -23.19 32.76 -39.38
C THR A 24 -22.45 31.46 -39.07
N LYS A 25 -23.04 30.29 -39.31
CA LYS A 25 -22.94 29.47 -40.54
C LYS A 25 -21.55 29.44 -41.19
N GLN A 26 -21.03 28.21 -41.23
CA GLN A 26 -20.10 27.61 -42.19
C GLN A 26 -18.69 28.20 -42.28
N GLU A 27 -17.72 27.39 -41.86
CA GLU A 27 -16.61 27.07 -42.75
C GLU A 27 -16.18 25.61 -42.52
N VAL A 28 -16.43 24.81 -43.56
CA VAL A 28 -15.96 23.45 -43.73
C VAL A 28 -14.57 23.58 -44.35
N PHE A 29 -13.51 23.31 -43.59
CA PHE A 29 -12.20 23.08 -44.16
C PHE A 29 -11.94 21.58 -44.18
N SER A 30 -12.30 20.98 -45.31
CA SER A 30 -11.54 19.88 -45.88
C SER A 30 -10.18 20.44 -46.28
N ASN A 31 -9.09 19.83 -45.82
CA ASN A 31 -7.83 19.84 -46.55
C ASN A 31 -7.14 18.51 -46.30
N ASP A 32 -7.36 17.64 -47.28
CA ASP A 32 -6.45 16.59 -47.68
C ASP A 32 -5.04 17.18 -47.84
N ASN A 33 -4.08 16.57 -47.16
CA ASN A 33 -2.69 16.51 -47.59
C ASN A 33 -2.09 15.23 -47.00
N LEU A 34 -2.32 14.13 -47.72
CA LEU A 34 -1.34 13.06 -47.80
C LEU A 34 -0.09 13.67 -48.43
N ASP A 35 0.98 13.80 -47.66
CA ASP A 35 2.31 13.84 -48.23
C ASP A 35 3.11 12.70 -47.63
N SER A 36 3.53 11.83 -48.53
CA SER A 36 4.34 10.65 -48.35
C SER A 36 5.75 11.06 -47.91
N LEU A 37 6.21 10.51 -46.78
CA LEU A 37 7.63 10.50 -46.45
C LEU A 37 8.03 9.10 -46.00
N ASP A 38 8.62 8.42 -46.98
CA ASP A 38 9.85 7.63 -46.95
C ASP A 38 10.11 6.70 -45.76
N ASP A 39 10.19 5.42 -46.14
CA ASP A 39 10.72 4.29 -45.40
C ASP A 39 12.18 4.53 -44.98
N ASP A 40 12.40 4.85 -43.70
CA ASP A 40 13.70 4.69 -43.07
C ASP A 40 13.79 3.30 -42.41
N GLU A 41 14.64 2.46 -43.00
CA GLU A 41 15.10 1.16 -42.49
C GLU A 41 15.62 1.29 -41.05
N LEU A 42 14.83 0.85 -40.07
CA LEU A 42 15.29 0.68 -38.70
C LEU A 42 15.99 -0.68 -38.53
N ASN A 43 17.29 -0.59 -38.24
CA ASN A 43 18.18 -1.67 -37.83
C ASN A 43 17.55 -2.63 -36.81
N ASN A 44 17.51 -3.91 -37.16
CA ASN A 44 16.94 -5.01 -36.36
C ASN A 44 17.91 -5.61 -35.31
N ASP A 45 19.09 -5.04 -35.11
CA ASP A 45 20.12 -5.67 -34.28
C ASP A 45 19.98 -5.42 -32.76
N ASP A 46 19.19 -4.42 -32.35
CA ASP A 46 19.05 -4.04 -30.92
C ASP A 46 17.95 -4.80 -30.15
N ILE A 47 17.12 -5.59 -30.84
CA ILE A 47 16.00 -6.32 -30.20
C ILE A 47 16.47 -7.66 -29.62
N ASN A 48 17.59 -8.23 -30.09
CA ASN A 48 18.04 -9.56 -29.65
C ASN A 48 18.81 -9.55 -28.32
N VAL A 49 19.46 -8.44 -27.96
CA VAL A 49 20.24 -8.34 -26.71
C VAL A 49 19.34 -8.25 -25.46
N LYS A 50 18.11 -7.73 -25.59
CA LYS A 50 17.17 -7.62 -24.46
C LYS A 50 16.39 -8.90 -24.15
N LYS A 51 16.28 -9.84 -25.09
CA LYS A 51 15.62 -11.14 -24.83
C LYS A 51 16.51 -12.10 -24.04
N GLU A 52 17.82 -12.09 -24.26
CA GLU A 52 18.75 -12.96 -23.50
C GLU A 52 18.95 -12.53 -22.04
N ALA A 53 18.78 -11.23 -21.73
CA ALA A 53 18.88 -10.72 -20.36
C ALA A 53 17.68 -11.11 -19.47
N ASN A 54 16.50 -11.32 -20.06
CA ASN A 54 15.30 -11.74 -19.30
C ASN A 54 15.28 -13.26 -19.02
N ILE A 55 15.82 -14.08 -19.92
CA ILE A 55 15.87 -15.54 -19.72
C ILE A 55 16.83 -15.92 -18.56
N LYS A 56 17.91 -15.15 -18.35
CA LYS A 56 18.85 -15.39 -17.23
C LYS A 56 18.30 -14.99 -15.84
N LYS A 57 17.30 -14.12 -15.76
CA LYS A 57 16.67 -13.75 -14.48
C LYS A 57 15.65 -14.78 -14.00
N GLU A 58 14.96 -15.46 -14.91
CA GLU A 58 14.01 -16.53 -14.54
C GLU A 58 14.70 -17.82 -14.08
N THR A 59 15.94 -18.08 -14.48
CA THR A 59 16.70 -19.24 -14.01
C THR A 59 17.24 -19.06 -12.58
N TYR A 60 17.62 -17.84 -12.19
CA TYR A 60 18.14 -17.58 -10.84
C TYR A 60 17.08 -17.66 -9.74
N LEU A 61 15.83 -17.28 -10.04
CA LEU A 61 14.72 -17.34 -9.07
C LEU A 61 14.19 -18.77 -8.84
N LYS A 62 14.48 -19.71 -9.74
CA LYS A 62 14.10 -21.12 -9.57
C LYS A 62 15.05 -21.87 -8.64
N ASP A 63 16.34 -21.57 -8.72
CA ASP A 63 17.35 -22.24 -7.90
C ASP A 63 17.33 -21.77 -6.42
N GLU A 64 16.86 -20.55 -6.14
CA GLU A 64 16.65 -20.08 -4.75
C GLU A 64 15.45 -20.76 -4.08
N LEU A 65 14.35 -20.97 -4.80
CA LEU A 65 13.13 -21.57 -4.23
C LEU A 65 13.29 -23.06 -3.90
N ASP A 66 14.07 -23.80 -4.69
CA ASP A 66 14.34 -25.22 -4.46
C ASP A 66 15.34 -25.42 -3.29
N SER A 67 16.12 -24.40 -2.93
CA SER A 67 17.05 -24.44 -1.79
C SER A 67 16.36 -24.22 -0.43
N GLU A 68 15.26 -23.45 -0.38
CA GLU A 68 14.50 -23.21 0.86
C GLU A 68 13.58 -24.39 1.23
N ILE A 69 13.15 -25.19 0.25
CA ILE A 69 12.32 -26.38 0.51
C ILE A 69 13.17 -27.52 1.10
N SER A 70 14.47 -27.57 0.79
CA SER A 70 15.38 -28.60 1.34
C SER A 70 15.74 -28.38 2.81
N ASN A 71 15.65 -27.16 3.35
CA ASN A 71 16.08 -26.84 4.72
C ASN A 71 14.97 -26.95 5.78
N ASN A 72 13.70 -27.12 5.36
CA ASN A 72 12.56 -27.24 6.28
C ASN A 72 12.01 -28.68 6.39
N GLY A 73 12.59 -29.65 5.67
CA GLY A 73 12.18 -31.05 5.71
C GLY A 73 12.72 -31.86 6.89
N ASP A 74 13.85 -31.47 7.48
CA ASP A 74 14.59 -32.30 8.45
C ASP A 74 14.29 -32.02 9.93
N LYS A 75 13.26 -31.20 10.26
CA LYS A 75 12.93 -30.85 11.66
C LYS A 75 11.66 -31.50 12.22
N LEU A 76 11.08 -32.50 11.56
CA LEU A 76 9.83 -33.13 11.98
C LEU A 76 9.93 -34.58 12.49
N ASP A 77 11.12 -35.19 12.48
CA ASP A 77 11.30 -36.58 12.93
C ASP A 77 11.62 -36.74 14.43
N ASP A 78 11.89 -35.65 15.15
CA ASP A 78 12.43 -35.69 16.53
C ASP A 78 11.37 -35.60 17.65
N LEU A 79 10.08 -35.75 17.33
CA LEU A 79 8.99 -35.72 18.32
C LEU A 79 8.30 -37.07 18.55
N SER A 80 8.87 -38.18 18.03
CA SER A 80 8.32 -39.52 18.21
C SER A 80 8.85 -40.30 19.42
N GLU A 81 9.87 -39.82 20.14
CA GLU A 81 10.52 -40.57 21.24
C GLU A 81 10.01 -40.28 22.67
N LEU A 82 8.91 -39.53 22.84
CA LEU A 82 8.45 -39.10 24.17
C LEU A 82 7.18 -39.81 24.71
N SER A 83 6.74 -40.94 24.13
CA SER A 83 5.50 -41.62 24.57
C SER A 83 5.67 -42.92 25.37
N ASP A 84 6.87 -43.47 25.55
CA ASP A 84 6.98 -44.89 25.93
C ASP A 84 7.24 -45.16 27.43
N ASP A 85 7.36 -44.14 28.28
CA ASP A 85 7.72 -44.31 29.69
C ASP A 85 6.56 -44.31 30.71
N TYR A 86 5.30 -44.40 30.26
CA TYR A 86 4.13 -44.45 31.16
C TYR A 86 3.47 -45.83 31.34
N GLU A 87 4.21 -46.93 31.13
CA GLU A 87 3.66 -48.29 31.31
C GLU A 87 4.53 -49.21 32.18
N LYS A 88 5.03 -48.73 33.33
CA LYS A 88 5.57 -49.60 34.39
C LYS A 88 5.03 -49.21 35.76
N GLY A 89 3.86 -49.74 36.10
CA GLY A 89 3.30 -49.55 37.44
C GLY A 89 2.00 -50.25 37.77
N VAL A 90 1.55 -51.25 36.99
CA VAL A 90 0.37 -52.05 37.38
C VAL A 90 0.83 -53.13 38.37
N LYS A 91 0.80 -52.79 39.66
CA LYS A 91 0.90 -53.76 40.75
C LYS A 91 -0.23 -54.77 40.60
N GLN A 92 0.12 -56.06 40.52
CA GLN A 92 -0.86 -57.14 40.51
C GLN A 92 -1.76 -57.05 41.77
N PRO A 93 -3.08 -57.21 41.64
CA PRO A 93 -3.96 -57.27 42.79
C PRO A 93 -3.70 -58.57 43.56
N VAL A 94 -3.34 -58.42 44.83
CA VAL A 94 -3.28 -59.50 45.81
C VAL A 94 -4.67 -60.11 45.92
N LYS A 95 -4.78 -61.41 45.60
CA LYS A 95 -5.98 -62.20 45.89
C LYS A 95 -6.06 -62.36 47.40
N VAL A 96 -7.05 -61.72 48.00
CA VAL A 96 -7.42 -61.94 49.40
C VAL A 96 -8.73 -62.71 49.37
N ASP A 97 -8.68 -63.96 49.78
CA ASP A 97 -9.86 -64.79 50.02
C ASP A 97 -10.52 -64.27 51.30
N TYR A 98 -11.54 -63.42 51.14
CA TYR A 98 -12.42 -63.05 52.23
C TYR A 98 -13.60 -64.00 52.24
N ASP A 99 -13.72 -64.72 53.35
CA ASP A 99 -14.91 -65.47 53.67
C ASP A 99 -16.13 -64.55 53.72
N ASN A 100 -17.19 -65.15 53.19
CA ASN A 100 -18.45 -64.58 52.77
C ASN A 100 -19.30 -64.27 54.00
N ASP A 101 -19.35 -62.99 54.41
CA ASP A 101 -20.35 -62.49 55.36
C ASP A 101 -21.21 -61.43 54.66
N GLU A 102 -22.52 -61.66 54.72
CA GLU A 102 -23.62 -60.94 54.08
C GLU A 102 -23.51 -59.42 54.18
N LEU A 103 -22.95 -58.79 53.14
CA LEU A 103 -23.03 -57.35 52.94
C LEU A 103 -24.40 -57.00 52.35
N SER A 104 -25.27 -56.53 53.24
CA SER A 104 -26.55 -55.86 52.98
C SER A 104 -26.57 -55.09 51.65
N ASP A 105 -27.50 -55.45 50.78
CA ASP A 105 -27.76 -54.88 49.45
C ASP A 105 -27.94 -53.34 49.44
N ASP A 106 -28.24 -52.75 50.60
CA ASP A 106 -28.46 -51.30 50.74
C ASP A 106 -27.16 -50.48 50.63
N TYR A 107 -26.01 -51.02 51.04
CA TYR A 107 -24.72 -50.30 51.00
C TYR A 107 -24.04 -50.32 49.62
N ALA A 108 -24.28 -51.37 48.82
CA ALA A 108 -23.74 -51.48 47.47
C ALA A 108 -24.39 -50.47 46.49
N ASN A 109 -25.67 -50.16 46.71
CA ASN A 109 -26.45 -49.27 45.86
C ASN A 109 -26.03 -47.79 46.06
N GLU A 110 -25.74 -47.38 47.30
CA GLU A 110 -25.33 -46.01 47.62
C GLU A 110 -23.95 -45.66 47.01
N ASN A 111 -23.05 -46.63 46.96
CA ASN A 111 -21.70 -46.44 46.42
C ASN A 111 -21.71 -46.40 44.87
N GLN A 112 -22.53 -47.24 44.22
CA GLN A 112 -22.77 -47.13 42.78
C GLN A 112 -23.39 -45.79 42.40
N GLU A 113 -24.30 -45.26 43.21
CA GLU A 113 -24.94 -43.98 42.92
C GLU A 113 -23.97 -42.80 43.10
N ARG A 114 -23.05 -42.84 44.09
CA ARG A 114 -21.97 -41.85 44.25
C ARG A 114 -21.00 -41.86 43.07
N GLU A 115 -20.61 -43.04 42.57
CA GLU A 115 -19.73 -43.16 41.40
C GLU A 115 -20.42 -42.70 40.10
N ARG A 116 -21.71 -43.00 39.91
CA ARG A 116 -22.51 -42.46 38.81
C ARG A 116 -22.59 -40.93 38.85
N LYS A 117 -22.82 -40.34 40.04
CA LYS A 117 -22.86 -38.89 40.25
C LYS A 117 -21.50 -38.23 39.94
N LYS A 118 -20.37 -38.83 40.36
CA LYS A 118 -19.02 -38.33 40.03
C LYS A 118 -18.73 -38.40 38.52
N ASN A 119 -19.05 -39.52 37.87
CA ASN A 119 -18.83 -39.70 36.44
C ASN A 119 -19.67 -38.74 35.60
N ASN A 120 -20.92 -38.50 35.98
CA ASN A 120 -21.78 -37.50 35.32
C ASN A 120 -21.21 -36.08 35.47
N LYS A 121 -20.72 -35.71 36.67
CA LYS A 121 -20.11 -34.39 36.92
C LYS A 121 -18.82 -34.18 36.10
N LYS A 122 -18.04 -35.25 35.88
CA LYS A 122 -16.82 -35.22 35.05
C LYS A 122 -17.16 -35.11 33.55
N LYS A 123 -18.16 -35.84 33.06
CA LYS A 123 -18.68 -35.73 31.69
C LYS A 123 -19.23 -34.33 31.39
N GLU A 124 -19.99 -33.76 32.33
CA GLU A 124 -20.53 -32.40 32.27
C GLU A 124 -19.40 -31.35 32.14
N LYS A 125 -18.35 -31.46 32.96
CA LYS A 125 -17.18 -30.56 32.88
C LYS A 125 -16.45 -30.69 31.54
N ARG A 126 -16.25 -31.92 31.04
CA ARG A 126 -15.64 -32.15 29.72
C ARG A 126 -16.48 -31.57 28.59
N ARG A 127 -17.81 -31.72 28.62
CA ARG A 127 -18.71 -31.10 27.64
C ARG A 127 -18.59 -29.57 27.65
N ARG A 128 -18.57 -28.95 28.84
CA ARG A 128 -18.41 -27.49 28.96
C ARG A 128 -17.04 -26.99 28.50
N GLN A 129 -16.01 -27.81 28.61
CA GLN A 129 -14.68 -27.47 28.13
C GLN A 129 -14.61 -27.57 26.61
N ILE A 130 -15.15 -28.64 26.02
CA ILE A 130 -15.29 -28.79 24.57
C ILE A 130 -16.17 -27.67 23.97
N ASP A 131 -17.27 -27.28 24.64
CA ASP A 131 -18.12 -26.16 24.21
C ASP A 131 -17.43 -24.79 24.36
N ARG A 132 -16.41 -24.67 25.20
CA ARG A 132 -15.59 -23.46 25.33
C ARG A 132 -14.48 -23.42 24.28
N GLU A 133 -13.86 -24.57 24.00
CA GLU A 133 -12.82 -24.73 22.98
C GLU A 133 -13.41 -24.63 21.56
N ASN A 134 -14.65 -25.08 21.34
CA ASN A 134 -15.36 -24.95 20.06
C ASN A 134 -16.09 -23.62 19.86
N LYS A 135 -16.12 -22.73 20.85
CA LYS A 135 -16.60 -21.36 20.63
C LYS A 135 -15.50 -20.59 19.93
N GLN A 136 -15.60 -20.49 18.61
CA GLN A 136 -14.77 -19.58 17.84
C GLN A 136 -14.76 -18.19 18.48
N PRO A 137 -13.60 -17.51 18.51
CA PRO A 137 -13.50 -16.15 19.02
C PRO A 137 -14.50 -15.28 18.26
N ARG A 138 -15.55 -14.84 18.97
CA ARG A 138 -16.52 -13.91 18.40
C ARG A 138 -15.84 -12.55 18.37
N MET A 139 -15.29 -12.19 17.21
CA MET A 139 -14.82 -10.83 16.97
C MET A 139 -15.98 -9.87 17.25
N SER A 140 -15.63 -8.73 17.84
CA SER A 140 -16.65 -7.75 18.22
C SER A 140 -17.34 -7.21 16.96
N GLU A 141 -18.61 -6.82 17.06
CA GLU A 141 -19.34 -6.22 15.93
C GLU A 141 -18.60 -4.99 15.37
N LYS A 142 -17.91 -4.24 16.25
CA LYS A 142 -17.07 -3.11 15.89
C LYS A 142 -15.86 -3.50 15.04
N GLU A 143 -15.21 -4.61 15.37
CA GLU A 143 -14.05 -5.13 14.64
C GLU A 143 -14.45 -5.65 13.26
N ASN A 144 -15.60 -6.33 13.16
CA ASN A 144 -16.16 -6.73 11.87
C ASN A 144 -16.53 -5.52 10.99
N GLN A 145 -17.08 -4.45 11.57
CA GLN A 145 -17.37 -3.22 10.83
C GLN A 145 -16.10 -2.54 10.32
N GLN A 146 -15.04 -2.51 11.13
CA GLN A 146 -13.75 -1.93 10.73
C GLN A 146 -13.15 -2.70 9.55
N ILE A 147 -13.11 -4.03 9.62
CA ILE A 147 -12.59 -4.88 8.54
C ILE A 147 -13.40 -4.69 7.25
N GLN A 148 -14.72 -4.53 7.34
CA GLN A 148 -15.54 -4.25 6.16
C GLN A 148 -15.22 -2.89 5.53
N GLN A 149 -14.93 -1.86 6.33
CA GLN A 149 -14.57 -0.54 5.84
C GLN A 149 -13.17 -0.53 5.21
N GLU A 150 -12.22 -1.28 5.77
CA GLU A 150 -10.88 -1.45 5.19
C GLU A 150 -10.97 -2.14 3.82
N LYS A 151 -11.68 -3.28 3.74
CA LYS A 151 -11.91 -3.97 2.46
C LYS A 151 -12.59 -3.10 1.41
N PHE A 152 -13.59 -2.31 1.82
CA PHE A 152 -14.21 -1.35 0.92
C PHE A 152 -13.22 -0.29 0.43
N GLY A 153 -12.32 0.17 1.30
CA GLY A 153 -11.23 1.08 0.93
C GLY A 153 -10.28 0.48 -0.10
N ASP A 154 -9.93 -0.79 0.06
CA ASP A 154 -9.07 -1.55 -0.86
C ASP A 154 -9.72 -1.72 -2.23
N ASP A 155 -10.98 -2.17 -2.26
CA ASP A 155 -11.73 -2.35 -3.50
C ASP A 155 -11.88 -1.01 -4.28
N GLU A 156 -12.18 0.08 -3.57
CA GLU A 156 -12.28 1.41 -4.19
C GLU A 156 -10.91 1.94 -4.67
N ALA A 157 -9.82 1.66 -3.95
CA ALA A 157 -8.48 2.05 -4.35
C ALA A 157 -8.05 1.27 -5.62
N GLU A 158 -8.31 -0.02 -5.68
CA GLU A 158 -8.05 -0.86 -6.85
C GLU A 158 -8.83 -0.39 -8.08
N GLU A 159 -10.14 -0.12 -7.93
CA GLU A 159 -10.97 0.42 -9.01
C GLU A 159 -10.41 1.77 -9.51
N LEU A 160 -9.95 2.62 -8.60
CA LEU A 160 -9.36 3.91 -8.94
C LEU A 160 -8.06 3.75 -9.71
N MET A 161 -7.19 2.82 -9.32
CA MET A 161 -5.95 2.50 -10.03
C MET A 161 -6.20 1.97 -11.44
N ASN A 162 -7.18 1.08 -11.60
CA ASN A 162 -7.59 0.58 -12.91
C ASN A 162 -8.06 1.73 -13.83
N LYS A 163 -8.90 2.64 -13.32
CA LYS A 163 -9.31 3.85 -14.06
C LYS A 163 -8.12 4.75 -14.39
N MET A 164 -7.14 4.86 -13.50
CA MET A 164 -5.93 5.64 -13.76
C MET A 164 -5.11 5.06 -14.91
N GLN A 165 -4.99 3.74 -14.97
CA GLN A 165 -4.31 3.07 -16.06
C GLN A 165 -5.05 3.25 -17.39
N GLU A 166 -6.37 3.06 -17.40
CA GLU A 166 -7.19 3.28 -18.60
C GLU A 166 -7.11 4.73 -19.10
N ALA A 167 -7.16 5.70 -18.20
CA ALA A 167 -7.03 7.12 -18.55
C ALA A 167 -5.65 7.45 -19.11
N PHE A 168 -4.59 6.83 -18.57
CA PHE A 168 -3.24 6.95 -19.11
C PHE A 168 -3.15 6.41 -20.53
N ASP A 169 -3.60 5.17 -20.75
CA ASP A 169 -3.55 4.51 -22.05
C ASP A 169 -4.42 5.22 -23.09
N SER A 170 -5.60 5.71 -22.69
CA SER A 170 -6.47 6.49 -23.56
C SER A 170 -5.80 7.79 -24.00
N ASP A 171 -5.12 8.50 -23.09
CA ASP A 171 -4.43 9.73 -23.42
C ASP A 171 -3.22 9.47 -24.34
N ILE A 172 -2.47 8.39 -24.13
CA ILE A 172 -1.37 7.98 -25.02
C ILE A 172 -1.91 7.67 -26.43
N LYS A 173 -3.06 6.99 -26.53
CA LYS A 173 -3.71 6.73 -27.83
C LYS A 173 -4.16 8.03 -28.51
N SER A 174 -4.75 8.96 -27.77
CA SER A 174 -5.13 10.28 -28.29
C SER A 174 -3.91 11.06 -28.78
N GLN A 175 -2.81 11.06 -28.01
CA GLN A 175 -1.57 11.73 -28.38
C GLN A 175 -1.01 11.18 -29.69
N LYS A 176 -0.96 9.84 -29.87
CA LYS A 176 -0.53 9.20 -31.13
C LYS A 176 -1.40 9.58 -32.34
N ARG A 177 -2.66 9.97 -32.10
CA ARG A 177 -3.62 10.40 -33.13
C ARG A 177 -3.66 11.93 -33.30
N ASN A 178 -2.77 12.68 -32.64
CA ASN A 178 -2.80 14.15 -32.58
C ASN A 178 -4.14 14.71 -32.10
N GLN A 179 -4.83 13.99 -31.21
CA GLN A 179 -6.09 14.41 -30.59
C GLN A 179 -5.85 14.93 -29.17
N PRO A 180 -6.72 15.83 -28.66
CA PRO A 180 -6.66 16.26 -27.27
C PRO A 180 -6.71 15.08 -26.29
N TYR A 181 -5.78 15.06 -25.34
CA TYR A 181 -5.66 14.04 -24.31
C TYR A 181 -6.02 14.63 -22.94
N ILE A 182 -7.28 14.46 -22.53
CA ILE A 182 -7.86 15.11 -21.34
C ILE A 182 -8.30 14.11 -20.26
N LYS A 183 -8.17 12.80 -20.50
CA LYS A 183 -8.74 11.78 -19.62
C LYS A 183 -8.11 11.81 -18.23
N LYS A 184 -6.77 11.94 -18.15
CA LYS A 184 -6.07 12.09 -16.86
C LYS A 184 -6.56 13.32 -16.09
N ILE A 185 -6.69 14.46 -16.77
CA ILE A 185 -7.12 15.73 -16.16
C ILE A 185 -8.54 15.64 -15.58
N LEU A 186 -9.45 14.99 -16.29
CA LEU A 186 -10.83 14.76 -15.85
C LEU A 186 -10.86 13.82 -14.63
N LEU A 187 -10.10 12.72 -14.69
CA LEU A 187 -10.06 11.73 -13.61
C LEU A 187 -9.47 12.28 -12.31
N CYS A 188 -8.56 13.27 -12.36
CA CYS A 188 -8.01 13.89 -11.16
C CYS A 188 -9.08 14.43 -10.18
N ASN A 189 -10.21 14.93 -10.68
CA ASN A 189 -11.28 15.41 -9.78
C ASN A 189 -11.92 14.25 -9.02
N ASP A 190 -12.11 13.11 -9.69
CA ASP A 190 -12.69 11.92 -9.10
C ASP A 190 -11.75 11.30 -8.06
N ILE A 191 -10.44 11.24 -8.36
CA ILE A 191 -9.39 10.86 -7.41
C ILE A 191 -9.46 11.74 -6.16
N LEU A 192 -9.48 13.07 -6.33
CA LEU A 192 -9.54 14.00 -5.20
C LEU A 192 -10.80 13.85 -4.34
N ASN A 193 -11.92 13.40 -4.94
CA ASN A 193 -13.16 13.12 -4.23
C ASN A 193 -13.09 11.80 -3.46
N LYS A 194 -12.57 10.74 -4.08
CA LYS A 194 -12.41 9.42 -3.47
C LYS A 194 -11.43 9.45 -2.29
N LEU A 195 -10.33 10.20 -2.41
CA LEU A 195 -9.34 10.39 -1.34
C LEU A 195 -9.87 11.17 -0.12
N ASN A 196 -11.11 11.68 -0.14
CA ASN A 196 -11.72 12.19 1.09
C ASN A 196 -12.03 11.06 2.09
N ASN A 197 -12.21 9.82 1.62
CA ASN A 197 -12.35 8.65 2.46
C ASN A 197 -10.96 8.21 2.96
N SER A 198 -10.79 8.12 4.29
CA SER A 198 -9.51 7.73 4.91
C SER A 198 -9.07 6.31 4.55
N TYR A 199 -10.00 5.37 4.40
CA TYR A 199 -9.68 3.98 4.04
C TYR A 199 -9.12 3.91 2.62
N VAL A 200 -9.76 4.57 1.67
CA VAL A 200 -9.29 4.69 0.29
C VAL A 200 -7.95 5.40 0.22
N ARG A 201 -7.79 6.49 0.98
CA ARG A 201 -6.52 7.24 1.01
C ARG A 201 -5.36 6.41 1.54
N LYS A 202 -5.58 5.65 2.61
CA LYS A 202 -4.57 4.76 3.18
C LYS A 202 -4.20 3.68 2.16
N SER A 203 -5.20 2.94 1.68
CA SER A 203 -5.01 1.85 0.72
C SER A 203 -4.32 2.32 -0.56
N PHE A 204 -4.79 3.42 -1.16
CA PHE A 204 -4.17 4.02 -2.35
C PHE A 204 -2.71 4.46 -2.15
N SER A 205 -2.32 4.82 -0.92
CA SER A 205 -0.94 5.22 -0.59
C SER A 205 -0.01 4.03 -0.34
N GLU A 206 -0.54 2.93 0.21
CA GLU A 206 0.20 1.70 0.50
C GLU A 206 0.35 0.80 -0.74
N ASP A 207 -0.59 0.89 -1.68
CA ASP A 207 -0.59 0.15 -2.94
C ASP A 207 0.27 0.79 -4.06
N GLN A 208 0.08 0.30 -5.28
CA GLN A 208 0.70 0.83 -6.50
C GLN A 208 0.20 2.24 -6.90
N GLY A 209 -0.70 2.88 -6.14
CA GLY A 209 -1.26 4.20 -6.44
C GLY A 209 -0.20 5.30 -6.55
N LEU A 210 0.82 5.28 -5.70
CA LEU A 210 1.98 6.18 -5.79
C LEU A 210 2.80 5.97 -7.07
N SER A 211 2.93 4.72 -7.51
CA SER A 211 3.65 4.36 -8.75
C SER A 211 2.89 4.88 -9.98
N GLU A 212 1.58 4.72 -10.00
CA GLU A 212 0.71 5.25 -11.05
C GLU A 212 0.71 6.78 -11.11
N LEU A 213 0.64 7.45 -9.95
CA LEU A 213 0.82 8.90 -9.89
C LEU A 213 2.19 9.34 -10.38
N ASN A 214 3.27 8.61 -10.07
CA ASN A 214 4.59 8.93 -10.61
C ASN A 214 4.64 8.80 -12.14
N ARG A 215 4.01 7.76 -12.69
CA ARG A 215 3.93 7.57 -14.14
C ARG A 215 3.23 8.75 -14.80
N TRP A 216 2.12 9.19 -14.24
CA TRP A 216 1.40 10.38 -14.71
C TRP A 216 2.23 11.65 -14.57
N PHE A 217 2.92 11.82 -13.45
CA PHE A 217 3.74 12.99 -13.16
C PHE A 217 4.91 13.12 -14.14
N LYS A 218 5.64 12.04 -14.40
CA LYS A 218 6.74 12.01 -15.37
C LYS A 218 6.28 12.39 -16.77
N GLN A 219 5.16 11.82 -17.21
CA GLN A 219 4.60 12.15 -18.51
C GLN A 219 4.16 13.62 -18.56
N ALA A 220 3.48 14.11 -17.52
CA ALA A 220 3.06 15.51 -17.44
C ALA A 220 4.24 16.48 -17.45
N TYR A 221 5.33 16.14 -16.75
CA TYR A 221 6.56 16.93 -16.73
C TYR A 221 7.24 16.95 -18.10
N LYS A 222 7.30 15.80 -18.79
CA LYS A 222 7.83 15.70 -20.16
C LYS A 222 7.01 16.51 -21.17
N ASP A 223 5.69 16.49 -21.02
CA ASP A 223 4.75 17.19 -21.92
C ASP A 223 4.56 18.67 -21.53
N ASN A 224 5.22 19.16 -20.48
CA ASN A 224 5.03 20.51 -19.92
C ASN A 224 3.56 20.82 -19.57
N SER A 225 2.81 19.80 -19.16
CA SER A 225 1.39 19.93 -18.83
C SER A 225 1.19 20.49 -17.42
N LEU A 226 1.30 21.82 -17.30
CA LEU A 226 1.14 22.55 -16.03
C LEU A 226 -0.16 22.20 -15.28
N THR A 227 -1.28 22.10 -16.00
CA THR A 227 -2.59 21.79 -15.43
C THR A 227 -2.60 20.41 -14.76
N LEU A 228 -2.01 19.41 -15.42
CA LEU A 228 -1.96 18.05 -14.87
C LEU A 228 -0.99 17.98 -13.68
N ILE A 229 0.17 18.64 -13.78
CA ILE A 229 1.14 18.74 -12.68
C ILE A 229 0.47 19.34 -11.43
N LYS A 230 -0.22 20.48 -11.55
CA LYS A 230 -0.93 21.12 -10.43
C LYS A 230 -1.98 20.20 -9.81
N LYS A 231 -2.70 19.43 -10.63
CA LYS A 231 -3.70 18.46 -10.14
C LYS A 231 -3.05 17.29 -9.41
N ILE A 232 -1.94 16.76 -9.92
CA ILE A 232 -1.16 15.70 -9.26
C ILE A 232 -0.62 16.18 -7.91
N ILE A 233 -0.05 17.39 -7.86
CA ILE A 233 0.40 18.02 -6.61
C ILE A 233 -0.73 18.09 -5.57
N LYS A 234 -1.94 18.50 -5.99
CA LYS A 234 -3.11 18.54 -5.09
C LYS A 234 -3.53 17.15 -4.60
N ILE A 235 -3.39 16.12 -5.44
CA ILE A 235 -3.65 14.73 -5.05
C ILE A 235 -2.65 14.31 -3.98
N ILE A 236 -1.35 14.54 -4.21
CA ILE A 236 -0.28 14.22 -3.26
C ILE A 236 -0.50 14.92 -1.92
N GLN A 237 -0.90 16.19 -1.91
CA GLN A 237 -1.21 16.93 -0.68
C GLN A 237 -2.35 16.33 0.14
N LYS A 238 -3.25 15.57 -0.50
CA LYS A 238 -4.34 14.90 0.22
C LYS A 238 -3.92 13.55 0.79
N MET A 239 -2.84 12.94 0.32
CA MET A 239 -2.45 11.57 0.69
C MET A 239 -1.83 11.50 2.08
N ASP A 240 -2.08 10.40 2.77
CA ASP A 240 -1.46 10.09 4.06
C ASP A 240 -0.17 9.31 3.80
N MET A 241 0.95 10.03 3.70
CA MET A 241 2.26 9.43 3.39
C MET A 241 2.90 8.84 4.64
N SER A 242 3.13 7.52 4.64
CA SER A 242 3.94 6.86 5.67
C SER A 242 5.43 7.16 5.50
N SER A 243 6.22 6.88 6.53
CA SER A 243 7.69 6.90 6.48
C SER A 243 8.23 6.03 5.35
N ASP A 244 7.63 4.86 5.14
CA ASP A 244 8.05 3.87 4.14
C ASP A 244 7.74 4.37 2.73
N ASN A 245 6.57 5.00 2.54
CA ASN A 245 6.20 5.63 1.28
C ASN A 245 7.21 6.74 0.93
N ILE A 246 7.65 7.51 1.91
CA ILE A 246 8.59 8.62 1.70
C ILE A 246 10.00 8.12 1.34
N SER A 247 10.46 7.05 1.97
CA SER A 247 11.81 6.50 1.72
C SER A 247 11.90 5.74 0.40
N THR A 248 10.88 4.96 0.06
CA THR A 248 10.92 4.02 -1.06
C THR A 248 10.38 4.61 -2.37
N SER A 249 9.38 5.49 -2.29
CA SER A 249 8.63 5.94 -3.47
C SER A 249 9.48 6.70 -4.47
N ALA A 250 9.40 6.27 -5.73
CA ALA A 250 10.02 6.96 -6.85
C ALA A 250 9.42 8.36 -7.07
N LEU A 251 8.13 8.56 -6.78
CA LEU A 251 7.49 9.87 -6.87
C LEU A 251 8.15 10.88 -5.94
N VAL A 252 8.40 10.47 -4.70
CA VAL A 252 9.02 11.31 -3.67
C VAL A 252 10.45 11.69 -4.07
N LYS A 253 11.23 10.73 -4.60
CA LYS A 253 12.57 11.00 -5.13
C LYS A 253 12.56 11.99 -6.29
N ASP A 254 11.61 11.84 -7.21
CA ASP A 254 11.46 12.74 -8.36
C ASP A 254 11.07 14.18 -7.92
N LEU A 255 10.16 14.31 -6.95
CA LEU A 255 9.79 15.62 -6.38
C LEU A 255 10.94 16.27 -5.60
N ALA A 256 11.71 15.49 -4.82
CA ALA A 256 12.87 15.99 -4.10
C ALA A 256 13.96 16.52 -5.06
N ARG A 257 14.17 15.84 -6.19
CA ARG A 257 15.06 16.31 -7.25
C ARG A 257 14.58 17.63 -7.85
N ILE A 258 13.29 17.75 -8.14
CA ILE A 258 12.70 18.98 -8.69
C ILE A 258 12.81 20.13 -7.68
N ARG A 259 12.51 19.88 -6.39
CA ARG A 259 12.73 20.85 -5.32
C ARG A 259 14.18 21.35 -5.31
N HIS A 260 15.15 20.44 -5.34
CA HIS A 260 16.57 20.83 -5.37
C HIS A 260 16.88 21.73 -6.57
N GLN A 261 16.32 21.42 -7.75
CA GLN A 261 16.51 22.25 -8.94
C GLN A 261 15.92 23.66 -8.76
N ILE A 262 14.70 23.76 -8.20
CA ILE A 262 14.01 25.01 -7.90
C ILE A 262 14.83 25.85 -6.91
N VAL A 263 15.21 25.29 -5.77
CA VAL A 263 15.90 26.02 -4.69
C VAL A 263 17.27 26.56 -5.14
N HIS A 264 18.01 25.77 -5.92
CA HIS A 264 19.34 26.16 -6.37
C HIS A 264 19.34 26.99 -7.66
N ASN A 265 18.17 27.42 -8.15
CA ASN A 265 18.01 28.17 -9.42
C ASN A 265 18.80 27.54 -10.57
N THR A 266 18.96 26.21 -10.55
CA THR A 266 19.77 25.49 -11.56
C THR A 266 19.02 25.37 -12.89
N HIS A 267 17.76 25.81 -12.95
CA HIS A 267 17.01 26.04 -14.18
C HIS A 267 16.63 27.52 -14.27
N GLN A 268 17.36 28.29 -15.08
CA GLN A 268 17.01 29.69 -15.39
C GLN A 268 15.66 29.82 -16.12
N ASN A 269 15.06 28.71 -16.55
CA ASN A 269 13.72 28.64 -17.14
C ASN A 269 12.97 27.46 -16.52
N SER A 270 12.45 27.64 -15.31
CA SER A 270 11.55 26.65 -14.75
C SER A 270 10.33 26.50 -15.65
N LEU A 271 10.07 25.27 -16.09
CA LEU A 271 8.88 24.90 -16.85
C LEU A 271 7.60 24.96 -15.99
N LEU A 272 7.77 25.12 -14.67
CA LEU A 272 6.72 25.25 -13.69
C LEU A 272 6.44 26.73 -13.40
N ASP A 273 5.19 27.06 -13.11
CA ASP A 273 4.90 28.37 -12.54
C ASP A 273 5.20 28.42 -11.03
N LYS A 274 5.34 29.63 -10.51
CA LYS A 274 5.73 29.89 -9.11
C LYS A 274 4.80 29.20 -8.10
N ASP A 275 3.52 29.04 -8.43
CA ASP A 275 2.55 28.38 -7.55
C ASP A 275 2.84 26.88 -7.44
N ALA A 276 3.10 26.22 -8.58
CA ALA A 276 3.46 24.81 -8.62
C ALA A 276 4.81 24.57 -7.94
N GLU A 277 5.80 25.44 -8.17
CA GLU A 277 7.10 25.39 -7.49
C GLU A 277 6.97 25.49 -5.99
N THR A 278 6.24 26.50 -5.51
CA THR A 278 6.02 26.74 -4.08
C THR A 278 5.31 25.54 -3.44
N SER A 279 4.36 24.95 -4.15
CA SER A 279 3.65 23.76 -3.67
C SER A 279 4.55 22.54 -3.58
N ILE A 280 5.42 22.30 -4.57
CA ILE A 280 6.39 21.19 -4.53
C ILE A 280 7.38 21.40 -3.38
N VAL A 281 7.93 22.59 -3.23
CA VAL A 281 8.86 22.92 -2.14
C VAL A 281 8.19 22.67 -0.78
N SER A 282 6.98 23.20 -0.58
CA SER A 282 6.23 23.02 0.65
C SER A 282 5.92 21.56 0.96
N ILE A 283 5.55 20.75 -0.04
CA ILE A 283 5.26 19.33 0.16
C ILE A 283 6.52 18.58 0.58
N VAL A 284 7.61 18.75 -0.16
CA VAL A 284 8.85 18.02 0.13
C VAL A 284 9.44 18.45 1.47
N ASP A 285 9.36 19.74 1.81
CA ASP A 285 9.81 20.24 3.12
C ASP A 285 8.97 19.67 4.27
N SER A 286 7.67 19.43 4.05
CA SER A 286 6.83 18.77 5.07
C SER A 286 7.24 17.32 5.36
N TRP A 287 7.94 16.67 4.43
CA TRP A 287 8.48 15.32 4.59
C TRP A 287 9.86 15.28 5.23
N ALA A 288 10.55 16.42 5.35
CA ALA A 288 11.90 16.50 5.93
C ALA A 288 12.01 15.85 7.33
N PRO A 289 11.07 16.05 8.27
CA PRO A 289 11.13 15.38 9.57
C PRO A 289 11.08 13.85 9.47
N LEU A 290 10.35 13.32 8.48
CA LEU A 290 10.19 11.87 8.27
C LEU A 290 11.46 11.26 7.65
N PHE A 291 12.13 11.98 6.75
CA PHE A 291 13.46 11.58 6.27
C PHE A 291 14.50 11.52 7.38
N ILE A 292 14.50 12.53 8.27
CA ILE A 292 15.44 12.59 9.40
C ILE A 292 15.18 11.42 10.35
N ARG A 293 13.90 11.17 10.68
CA ARG A 293 13.50 10.05 11.54
C ARG A 293 13.95 8.69 11.00
N ASN A 294 13.70 8.42 9.72
CA ASN A 294 14.10 7.14 9.12
C ASN A 294 15.63 6.92 9.15
N ARG A 295 16.42 7.98 8.98
CA ARG A 295 17.89 7.87 9.08
C ARG A 295 18.32 7.50 10.51
N TYR A 296 17.74 8.16 11.52
CA TYR A 296 18.05 7.84 12.92
C TYR A 296 17.59 6.45 13.34
N GLU A 297 16.42 6.00 12.87
CA GLU A 297 15.94 4.64 13.16
C GLU A 297 16.86 3.58 12.53
N GLN A 298 17.31 3.78 11.29
CA GLN A 298 18.31 2.91 10.67
C GLN A 298 19.64 2.92 11.43
N ASP A 299 20.18 4.10 11.75
CA ASP A 299 21.47 4.22 12.44
C ASP A 299 21.46 3.56 13.84
N ASN A 300 20.32 3.60 14.56
CA ASN A 300 20.16 2.94 15.85
C ASN A 300 20.03 1.40 15.71
N GLU A 301 19.32 0.92 14.69
CA GLU A 301 19.16 -0.53 14.42
C GLU A 301 20.52 -1.19 14.09
N TYR A 302 21.42 -0.45 13.45
CA TYR A 302 22.81 -0.88 13.26
C TYR A 302 23.64 -0.91 14.55
N GLN A 303 23.40 0.02 15.48
CA GLN A 303 24.09 0.04 16.77
C GLN A 303 23.70 -1.14 17.66
N ASP A 304 22.41 -1.49 17.71
CA ASP A 304 21.94 -2.64 18.49
C ASP A 304 22.49 -3.97 17.94
N MET A 305 22.55 -4.15 16.62
CA MET A 305 23.20 -5.32 16.01
C MET A 305 24.71 -5.38 16.25
N GLU A 306 25.41 -4.24 16.28
CA GLU A 306 26.85 -4.19 16.54
C GLU A 306 27.16 -4.54 18.01
N ASP A 307 26.28 -4.17 18.93
CA ASP A 307 26.41 -4.51 20.35
C ASP A 307 26.10 -6.00 20.62
N ASP A 308 25.13 -6.59 19.94
CA ASP A 308 24.85 -8.05 20.00
C ASP A 308 26.03 -8.87 19.45
N LEU A 309 26.61 -8.48 18.31
CA LEU A 309 27.79 -9.14 17.74
C LEU A 309 29.04 -9.02 18.61
N LYS A 310 29.18 -7.94 19.38
CA LYS A 310 30.28 -7.76 20.35
C LYS A 310 30.03 -8.51 21.66
N GLY A 311 28.77 -8.77 22.02
CA GLY A 311 28.39 -9.54 23.20
C GLY A 311 28.72 -11.04 23.10
N GLU A 312 28.61 -11.63 21.89
CA GLU A 312 28.92 -13.05 21.68
C GLU A 312 30.43 -13.35 21.60
N ALA A 313 31.28 -12.37 21.30
CA ALA A 313 32.71 -12.58 21.08
C ALA A 313 33.58 -12.66 22.36
N ILE A 314 32.99 -12.63 23.57
CA ILE A 314 33.74 -12.52 24.84
C ILE A 314 33.78 -13.83 25.65
N GLY A 315 33.07 -14.89 25.25
CA GLY A 315 33.05 -16.15 26.00
C GLY A 315 33.51 -17.33 25.18
N ASP A 316 34.82 -17.59 25.09
CA ASP A 316 35.36 -18.96 24.92
C ASP A 316 36.91 -19.10 25.00
N ASP A 317 37.67 -18.05 25.34
CA ASP A 317 39.13 -18.15 25.56
C ASP A 317 39.51 -18.42 27.04
N GLN A 318 38.87 -19.42 27.67
CA GLN A 318 39.34 -19.97 28.96
C GLN A 318 39.43 -21.49 28.93
N TYR A 319 40.36 -22.08 28.16
CA TYR A 319 40.89 -23.42 28.46
C TYR A 319 42.36 -23.60 28.05
#